data_AF-B9TIR6-F1
#
_entry.id   AF-B9TIR6-F1
#
_cell.length_a   1.000
_cell.length_b   1.000
_cell.length_c   1.000
_cell.angle_alpha   90.00
_cell.angle_beta   90.00
_cell.angle_gamma   90.00
#
_symmetry.space_group_name_H-M   'P 1'
#
loop_
_entity.id
_entity.type
_entity.pdbx_description
1 polymer ?
#
loop_
_entity_poly.entity_id
_entity_poly.type
_entity_poly.pdbx_seq_one_letter_code
_entity_poly.pdbx_strand_id
1 'polypeptide(L)'
;MSGETGKKISEKVVAVNEAIASTLEISQQYAKQDEVMVANSEEAIAHVLEQFKVAATRLSDSSHAVHQEGKHIGEEIAEVLVTLQFQDRISQILNHVRSNLVKLTAQLTEQRGSAFTQADIDRWLKELAETYTMPEQHVVHVGGVHQADANASDITFF
;
A
#
# COMPACT_ATOMS: atom_id res chain seq x y z
N MET A 1 -61.67 23.78 75.78
CA MET A 1 -60.32 23.60 75.23
C MET A 1 -60.02 22.22 74.64
N SER A 2 -60.86 21.18 74.81
CA SER A 2 -60.56 19.83 74.28
C SER A 2 -61.02 19.60 72.82
N GLY A 3 -62.19 20.13 72.43
CA GLY A 3 -62.75 19.94 71.07
C GLY A 3 -62.01 20.69 69.96
N GLU A 4 -61.51 21.90 70.23
CA GLU A 4 -60.76 22.69 69.24
C GLU A 4 -59.39 22.07 68.92
N THR A 5 -58.75 21.45 69.92
CA THR A 5 -57.50 20.70 69.75
C THR A 5 -57.71 19.44 68.92
N GLY A 6 -58.79 18.69 69.17
CA GLY A 6 -59.15 17.52 68.35
C GLY A 6 -59.41 17.87 66.88
N LYS A 7 -60.07 19.01 66.62
CA LYS A 7 -60.31 19.49 65.25
C LYS A 7 -59.00 19.83 64.53
N LYS A 8 -58.09 20.58 65.18
CA LYS A 8 -56.77 20.90 64.62
C LYS A 8 -55.92 19.66 64.36
N ILE A 9 -55.97 18.67 65.26
CA ILE A 9 -55.28 17.38 65.04
C ILE A 9 -55.84 16.68 63.81
N SER A 10 -57.17 16.60 63.67
CA SER A 10 -57.81 15.97 62.52
C SER A 10 -57.47 16.66 61.19
N GLU A 11 -57.47 18.00 61.16
CA GLU A 11 -57.05 18.78 59.99
C GLU A 11 -55.59 18.52 59.61
N LYS A 12 -54.70 18.42 60.62
CA LYS A 12 -53.28 18.10 60.39
C LYS A 12 -53.08 16.67 59.89
N VAL A 13 -53.83 15.70 60.41
CA VAL A 13 -53.77 14.31 59.92
C VAL A 13 -54.20 14.22 58.46
N VAL A 14 -55.27 14.92 58.07
CA VAL A 14 -55.72 14.99 56.66
C VAL A 14 -54.63 15.59 55.77
N ALA A 15 -54.08 16.74 56.16
CA ALA A 15 -53.03 17.40 55.39
C ALA A 15 -51.75 16.55 55.25
N VAL A 16 -51.37 15.81 56.31
CA VAL A 16 -50.23 14.88 56.25
C VAL A 16 -50.53 13.71 55.31
N ASN A 17 -51.75 13.16 55.34
CA ASN A 17 -52.11 12.05 54.47
C ASN A 17 -52.14 12.46 52.99
N GLU A 18 -52.65 13.65 52.68
CA GLU A 18 -52.59 14.24 51.33
C GLU A 18 -51.14 14.46 50.87
N ALA A 19 -50.26 14.97 51.75
CA ALA A 19 -48.85 15.15 51.43
C ALA A 19 -48.13 13.82 51.17
N ILE A 20 -48.44 12.76 51.94
CA ILE A 20 -47.90 11.41 51.74
C ILE A 20 -48.38 10.84 50.39
N ALA A 21 -49.67 10.96 50.09
CA ALA A 21 -50.24 10.49 48.83
C ALA A 21 -49.60 11.20 47.62
N SER A 22 -49.43 12.52 47.71
CA SER A 22 -48.73 13.31 46.69
C SER A 22 -47.26 12.91 46.54
N THR A 23 -46.56 12.67 47.66
CA THR A 23 -45.16 12.22 47.63
C THR A 23 -45.03 10.85 46.96
N LEU A 24 -45.98 9.93 47.22
CA LEU A 24 -46.02 8.61 46.59
C LEU A 24 -46.23 8.71 45.08
N GLU A 25 -47.17 9.54 44.63
CA GLU A 25 -47.44 9.78 43.21
C GLU A 25 -46.21 10.35 42.50
N ILE A 26 -45.57 11.37 43.10
CA ILE A 26 -44.33 11.96 42.59
C ILE A 26 -43.21 10.91 42.51
N SER A 27 -43.06 10.06 43.54
CA SER A 27 -42.04 9.01 43.54
C SER A 27 -42.28 7.95 42.44
N GLN A 28 -43.55 7.59 42.18
CA GLN A 28 -43.90 6.68 41.09
C GLN A 28 -43.62 7.30 39.72
N GLN A 29 -43.91 8.59 39.57
CA GLN A 29 -43.61 9.33 38.34
C GLN A 29 -42.09 9.41 38.10
N TYR A 30 -41.30 9.70 39.13
CA TYR A 30 -39.84 9.71 39.02
C TYR A 30 -39.30 8.33 38.68
N ALA A 31 -39.77 7.25 39.30
CA ALA A 31 -39.31 5.90 38.98
C ALA A 31 -39.55 5.54 37.50
N LYS A 32 -40.72 5.90 36.96
CA LYS A 32 -41.03 5.71 35.54
C LYS A 32 -40.16 6.58 34.63
N GLN A 33 -39.85 7.80 35.06
CA GLN A 33 -39.00 8.71 34.30
C GLN A 33 -37.54 8.24 34.29
N ASP A 34 -37.07 7.66 35.40
CA ASP A 34 -35.73 7.07 35.52
C ASP A 34 -35.59 5.84 34.61
N GLU A 35 -36.59 4.95 34.58
CA GLU A 35 -36.61 3.81 33.64
C GLU A 35 -36.49 4.26 32.18
N VAL A 36 -37.24 5.29 31.78
CA VAL A 36 -37.17 5.86 30.43
C VAL A 36 -35.81 6.48 30.16
N MET A 37 -35.23 7.19 31.14
CA MET A 37 -33.92 7.82 30.99
C MET A 37 -32.81 6.78 30.82
N VAL A 38 -32.86 5.68 31.56
CA VAL A 38 -31.93 4.56 31.41
C VAL A 38 -32.07 3.93 30.04
N ALA A 39 -33.29 3.61 29.60
CA ALA A 39 -33.53 3.02 28.28
C ALA A 39 -33.02 3.90 27.13
N ASN A 40 -33.28 5.21 27.19
CA ASN A 40 -32.78 6.17 26.19
C ASN A 40 -31.24 6.25 26.20
N SER A 41 -30.62 6.15 27.38
CA SER A 41 -29.16 6.16 27.50
C SER A 41 -28.54 4.90 26.90
N GLU A 42 -29.16 3.74 27.14
CA GLU A 42 -28.75 2.47 26.53
C GLU A 42 -28.84 2.52 25.00
N GLU A 43 -29.94 3.06 24.45
CA GLU A 43 -30.10 3.22 23.01
C GLU A 43 -29.05 4.17 22.41
N ALA A 44 -28.80 5.30 23.07
CA ALA A 44 -27.79 6.26 22.63
C ALA A 44 -26.37 5.63 22.63
N ILE A 45 -26.03 4.88 23.67
CA ILE A 45 -24.75 4.16 23.75
C ILE A 45 -24.64 3.12 22.63
N ALA A 46 -25.69 2.32 22.42
CA ALA A 46 -25.70 1.32 21.35
C ALA A 46 -25.50 1.96 19.97
N HIS A 47 -26.13 3.10 19.71
CA HIS A 47 -25.98 3.83 18.45
C HIS A 47 -24.56 4.38 18.26
N VAL A 48 -23.92 4.90 19.32
CA VAL A 48 -22.52 5.37 19.26
C VAL A 48 -21.56 4.19 19.00
N LEU A 49 -21.77 3.06 19.66
CA LEU A 49 -20.96 1.85 19.46
C LEU A 49 -21.07 1.31 18.04
N GLU A 50 -22.28 1.29 17.46
CA GLU A 50 -22.46 0.84 16.07
C GLU A 50 -21.78 1.79 15.09
N GLN A 51 -21.90 3.11 15.27
CA GLN A 51 -21.17 4.08 14.45
C GLN A 51 -19.66 3.89 14.55
N PHE A 52 -19.14 3.63 15.77
CA PHE A 52 -17.71 3.41 15.98
C PHE A 52 -17.23 2.14 15.28
N LYS A 53 -18.01 1.06 15.35
CA LYS A 53 -17.74 -0.18 14.63
C LYS A 53 -17.70 0.04 13.12
N VAL A 54 -18.68 0.72 12.56
CA VAL A 54 -18.73 1.06 11.12
C VAL A 54 -17.50 1.88 10.72
N ALA A 55 -17.12 2.88 11.53
CA ALA A 55 -15.94 3.70 11.25
C ALA A 55 -14.64 2.88 11.30
N ALA A 56 -14.49 2.00 12.29
CA ALA A 56 -13.33 1.11 12.41
C ALA A 56 -13.23 0.14 11.23
N THR A 57 -14.34 -0.44 10.79
CA THR A 57 -14.38 -1.30 9.59
C THR A 57 -13.95 -0.52 8.35
N ARG A 58 -14.51 0.67 8.12
CA ARG A 58 -14.13 1.53 6.98
C ARG A 58 -12.66 1.91 6.98
N LEU A 59 -12.09 2.20 8.15
CA LEU A 59 -10.67 2.49 8.29
C LEU A 59 -9.81 1.28 7.94
N SER A 60 -10.20 0.09 8.41
CA SER A 60 -9.52 -1.17 8.08
C SER A 60 -9.55 -1.44 6.58
N ASP A 61 -10.72 -1.30 5.96
CA ASP A 61 -10.89 -1.51 4.51
C ASP A 61 -10.04 -0.51 3.70
N SER A 62 -10.02 0.75 4.14
CA SER A 62 -9.22 1.79 3.49
C SER A 62 -7.71 1.51 3.61
N SER A 63 -7.26 1.07 4.79
CA SER A 63 -5.86 0.68 4.99
C SER A 63 -5.47 -0.51 4.12
N HIS A 64 -6.37 -1.48 3.95
CA HIS A 64 -6.14 -2.63 3.08
C HIS A 64 -6.08 -2.23 1.60
N ALA A 65 -6.95 -1.32 1.16
CA ALA A 65 -6.92 -0.78 -0.20
C ALA A 65 -5.61 -0.03 -0.50
N VAL A 66 -5.17 0.85 0.40
CA VAL A 66 -3.88 1.56 0.26
C VAL A 66 -2.71 0.59 0.20
N HIS A 67 -2.73 -0.47 1.02
CA HIS A 67 -1.67 -1.47 1.00
C HIS A 67 -1.62 -2.26 -0.32
N GLN A 68 -2.78 -2.63 -0.89
CA GLN A 68 -2.85 -3.28 -2.20
C GLN A 68 -2.36 -2.36 -3.32
N GLU A 69 -2.79 -1.10 -3.31
CA GLU A 69 -2.34 -0.11 -4.29
C GLU A 69 -0.82 0.08 -4.22
N GLY A 70 -0.26 0.14 -3.01
CA GLY A 70 1.19 0.19 -2.80
C GLY A 70 1.94 -1.01 -3.38
N LYS A 71 1.34 -2.21 -3.35
CA LYS A 71 1.93 -3.40 -4.00
C LYS A 71 1.91 -3.29 -5.53
N HIS A 72 0.77 -2.89 -6.11
CA HIS A 72 0.66 -2.72 -7.56
C HIS A 72 1.64 -1.66 -8.07
N ILE A 73 1.76 -0.51 -7.40
CA ILE A 73 2.75 0.51 -7.73
C ILE A 73 4.18 -0.06 -7.64
N GLY A 74 4.46 -0.89 -6.64
CA GLY A 74 5.76 -1.56 -6.51
C GLY A 74 6.07 -2.49 -7.70
N GLU A 75 5.08 -3.24 -8.17
CA GLU A 75 5.19 -4.10 -9.35
C GLU A 75 5.40 -3.29 -10.64
N GLU A 76 4.64 -2.21 -10.84
CA GLU A 76 4.81 -1.31 -12.00
C GLU A 76 6.19 -0.65 -12.01
N ILE A 77 6.68 -0.20 -10.86
CA ILE A 77 8.04 0.36 -10.75
C ILE A 77 9.09 -0.70 -11.10
N ALA A 78 8.92 -1.94 -10.65
CA ALA A 78 9.84 -3.03 -10.99
C ALA A 78 9.90 -3.26 -12.51
N GLU A 79 8.75 -3.25 -13.20
CA GLU A 79 8.68 -3.36 -14.66
C GLU A 79 9.36 -2.18 -15.39
N VAL A 80 9.13 -0.96 -14.92
CA VAL A 80 9.79 0.23 -15.46
C VAL A 80 11.31 0.16 -15.27
N LEU A 81 11.79 -0.31 -14.11
CA LEU A 81 13.21 -0.48 -13.84
C LEU A 81 13.87 -1.50 -14.78
N VAL A 82 13.21 -2.64 -15.04
CA VAL A 82 13.68 -3.63 -16.03
C VAL A 82 13.78 -3.00 -17.41
N THR A 83 12.78 -2.19 -17.80
CA THR A 83 12.78 -1.49 -19.08
C THR A 83 13.93 -0.49 -19.21
N LEU A 84 14.22 0.28 -18.15
CA LEU A 84 15.34 1.22 -18.13
C LEU A 84 16.71 0.52 -18.18
N GLN A 85 16.85 -0.66 -17.57
CA GLN A 85 18.07 -1.46 -17.68
C GLN A 85 18.32 -1.92 -19.12
N PHE A 86 17.28 -2.30 -19.85
CA PHE A 86 17.42 -2.63 -21.27
C PHE A 86 17.98 -1.46 -22.09
N GLN A 87 17.60 -0.23 -21.76
CA GLN A 87 18.14 0.98 -22.41
C GLN A 87 19.64 1.16 -22.14
N ASP A 88 20.10 0.97 -20.90
CA ASP A 88 21.53 1.03 -20.57
C ASP A 88 22.31 -0.07 -21.31
N ARG A 89 21.76 -1.30 -21.33
CA ARG A 89 22.34 -2.43 -22.08
C ARG A 89 22.49 -2.14 -23.57
N ILE A 90 21.45 -1.63 -24.22
CA ILE A 90 21.52 -1.21 -25.64
C ILE A 90 22.60 -0.14 -25.82
N SER A 91 22.62 0.86 -24.95
CA SER A 91 23.58 1.97 -25.05
C SER A 91 25.02 1.46 -24.95
N GLN A 92 25.27 0.50 -24.07
CA GLN A 92 26.57 -0.14 -23.90
C GLN A 92 26.95 -0.95 -25.16
N ILE A 93 26.05 -1.80 -25.67
CA ILE A 93 26.25 -2.58 -26.90
C ILE A 93 26.56 -1.67 -28.08
N LEU A 94 25.78 -0.60 -28.30
CA LEU A 94 25.98 0.33 -29.41
C LEU A 94 27.30 1.08 -29.31
N ASN A 95 27.71 1.48 -28.10
CA ASN A 95 29.01 2.10 -27.87
C ASN A 95 30.17 1.14 -28.17
N HIS A 96 30.05 -0.13 -27.78
CA HIS A 96 31.04 -1.15 -28.12
C HIS A 96 31.12 -1.37 -29.64
N VAL A 97 29.98 -1.54 -30.32
CA VAL A 97 29.94 -1.70 -31.79
C VAL A 97 30.59 -0.49 -32.47
N ARG A 98 30.23 0.73 -32.07
CA ARG A 98 30.83 1.96 -32.62
C ARG A 98 32.34 2.00 -32.41
N SER A 99 32.82 1.73 -31.19
CA SER A 99 34.26 1.73 -30.89
C SER A 99 35.02 0.70 -31.74
N ASN A 100 34.44 -0.48 -31.91
CA ASN A 100 35.03 -1.55 -32.71
C ASN A 100 35.07 -1.23 -34.21
N LEU A 101 34.03 -0.60 -34.76
CA LEU A 101 34.04 -0.13 -36.16
C LEU A 101 35.11 0.93 -36.41
N VAL A 102 35.34 1.83 -35.45
CA VAL A 102 36.43 2.83 -35.55
C VAL A 102 37.80 2.14 -35.57
N LYS A 103 38.03 1.14 -34.69
CA LYS A 103 39.27 0.36 -34.67
C LYS A 103 39.51 -0.41 -35.97
N LEU A 104 38.48 -1.07 -36.51
CA LEU A 104 38.57 -1.80 -37.76
C LEU A 104 38.93 -0.87 -38.93
N THR A 105 38.30 0.30 -39.00
CA THR A 105 38.57 1.30 -40.03
C THR A 105 40.02 1.80 -39.96
N ALA A 106 40.56 1.99 -38.76
CA ALA A 106 41.96 2.36 -38.56
C ALA A 106 42.92 1.26 -39.04
N GLN A 107 42.68 -0.01 -38.65
CA GLN A 107 43.49 -1.16 -39.08
C GLN A 107 43.50 -1.33 -40.61
N LEU A 108 42.34 -1.18 -41.26
CA LEU A 108 42.22 -1.23 -42.73
C LEU A 108 43.00 -0.09 -43.41
N THR A 109 43.01 1.09 -42.80
CA THR A 109 43.73 2.26 -43.35
C THR A 109 45.24 2.13 -43.19
N GLU A 110 45.71 1.55 -42.08
CA GLU A 110 47.13 1.28 -41.83
C GLU A 110 47.70 0.19 -42.75
N GLN A 111 46.91 -0.82 -43.12
CA GLN A 111 47.34 -1.91 -44.00
C GLN A 111 47.55 -1.53 -45.49
N ARG A 112 47.35 -0.26 -45.88
CA ARG A 112 47.67 0.34 -47.20
C ARG A 112 47.70 -0.65 -48.39
N GLY A 113 46.58 -1.33 -48.65
CA GLY A 113 46.39 -2.14 -49.87
C GLY A 113 46.89 -3.59 -49.82
N SER A 114 47.29 -4.11 -48.65
CA SER A 114 47.47 -5.55 -48.45
C SER A 114 46.12 -6.24 -48.16
N ALA A 115 45.93 -7.47 -48.66
CA ALA A 115 44.68 -8.20 -48.47
C ALA A 115 44.52 -8.64 -47.01
N PHE A 116 43.37 -8.36 -46.41
CA PHE A 116 43.01 -8.82 -45.07
C PHE A 116 43.02 -10.35 -45.05
N THR A 117 43.83 -10.95 -44.18
CA THR A 117 43.92 -12.41 -44.07
C THR A 117 42.85 -12.95 -43.12
N GLN A 118 42.54 -14.24 -43.22
CA GLN A 118 41.66 -14.91 -42.24
C GLN A 118 42.18 -14.75 -40.80
N ALA A 119 43.50 -14.76 -40.61
CA ALA A 119 44.12 -14.55 -39.30
C ALA A 119 43.96 -13.12 -38.76
N ASP A 120 43.78 -12.11 -39.63
CA ASP A 120 43.41 -10.76 -39.22
C ASP A 120 41.94 -10.70 -38.77
N ILE A 121 41.05 -11.42 -39.46
CA ILE A 121 39.62 -11.54 -39.10
C ILE A 121 39.47 -12.26 -37.76
N ASP A 122 40.14 -13.40 -37.57
CA ASP A 122 40.05 -14.21 -36.34
C ASP A 122 40.59 -13.45 -35.13
N ARG A 123 41.69 -12.68 -35.32
CA ARG A 123 42.24 -11.80 -34.29
C ARG A 123 41.29 -10.65 -33.95
N TRP A 124 40.70 -10.02 -34.95
CA TRP A 124 39.71 -8.97 -34.74
C TRP A 124 38.46 -9.47 -34.02
N LEU A 125 37.94 -10.65 -34.39
CA LEU A 125 36.81 -11.28 -33.69
C LEU A 125 37.17 -11.60 -32.23
N LYS A 126 38.38 -12.10 -31.97
CA LYS A 126 38.83 -12.35 -30.60
C LYS A 126 38.92 -11.06 -29.76
N GLU A 127 39.52 -10.01 -30.32
CA GLU A 127 39.59 -8.70 -29.67
C GLU A 127 38.20 -8.10 -29.43
N LEU A 128 37.26 -8.34 -30.36
CA LEU A 128 35.86 -7.94 -30.21
C LEU A 128 35.19 -8.68 -29.04
N ALA A 129 35.41 -10.00 -28.92
CA ALA A 129 34.88 -10.81 -27.83
C ALA A 129 35.38 -10.37 -26.45
N GLU A 130 36.64 -9.94 -26.35
CA GLU A 130 37.23 -9.41 -25.11
C GLU A 130 36.59 -8.09 -24.65
N THR A 131 35.86 -7.38 -25.52
CA THR A 131 35.15 -6.14 -25.17
C THR A 131 33.72 -6.34 -24.69
N TYR A 132 33.23 -7.58 -24.66
CA TYR A 132 31.87 -7.86 -24.23
C TYR A 132 31.75 -7.90 -22.71
N THR A 133 30.76 -7.17 -22.23
CA THR A 133 30.41 -7.09 -20.82
C THR A 133 29.19 -7.94 -20.51
N MET A 134 28.40 -8.30 -21.52
CA MET A 134 27.14 -9.04 -21.35
C MET A 134 27.21 -10.48 -21.87
N PRO A 135 26.60 -11.45 -21.18
CA PRO A 135 26.51 -12.85 -21.62
C PRO A 135 25.87 -13.00 -23.01
N GLU A 136 24.90 -12.14 -23.32
CA GLU A 136 24.20 -12.13 -24.61
C GLU A 136 25.10 -11.85 -25.80
N GLN A 137 26.06 -10.94 -25.64
CA GLN A 137 27.02 -10.62 -26.69
C GLN A 137 27.92 -11.82 -26.99
N HIS A 138 28.32 -12.57 -25.96
CA HIS A 138 29.13 -13.77 -26.11
C HIS A 138 28.37 -14.89 -26.84
N VAL A 139 27.07 -15.09 -26.52
CA VAL A 139 26.22 -16.10 -27.19
C VAL A 139 26.06 -15.79 -28.67
N VAL A 140 25.76 -14.53 -29.02
CA VAL A 140 25.61 -14.13 -30.43
C VAL A 140 26.94 -14.20 -31.18
N HIS A 141 28.05 -13.86 -30.54
CA HIS A 141 29.38 -13.87 -31.16
C HIS A 141 29.84 -15.26 -31.59
N VAL A 142 29.48 -16.30 -30.84
CA VAL A 142 29.77 -17.70 -31.22
C VAL A 142 28.75 -18.28 -32.20
N GLY A 143 27.84 -17.46 -32.73
CA GLY A 143 26.78 -17.87 -33.66
C GLY A 143 25.56 -18.48 -33.00
N GLY A 144 25.43 -18.35 -31.67
CA GLY A 144 24.26 -18.77 -30.92
C GLY A 144 23.10 -17.80 -31.07
N VAL A 145 21.87 -18.31 -30.95
CA VAL A 145 20.67 -17.47 -30.85
C VAL A 145 20.46 -17.14 -29.38
N HIS A 146 20.52 -15.86 -29.02
CA HIS A 146 20.17 -15.45 -27.67
C HIS A 146 18.64 -15.43 -27.53
N GLN A 147 18.10 -16.31 -26.69
CA GLN A 147 16.72 -16.20 -26.22
C GLN A 147 16.73 -15.19 -25.09
N ALA A 148 15.93 -14.13 -25.20
CA ALA A 148 15.76 -13.16 -24.13
C ALA A 148 15.08 -13.87 -22.94
N ASP A 149 15.88 -14.37 -22.00
CA ASP A 149 15.36 -14.84 -20.73
C ASP A 149 14.88 -13.63 -19.93
N ALA A 150 13.56 -13.46 -19.87
CA ALA A 150 12.90 -12.44 -19.05
C ALA A 150 13.26 -12.55 -17.54
N ASN A 151 13.89 -13.65 -17.13
CA ASN A 151 14.29 -13.95 -15.75
C ASN A 151 15.79 -13.73 -15.45
N ALA A 152 16.62 -13.31 -16.42
CA ALA A 152 18.05 -13.11 -16.17
C ALA A 152 18.37 -11.79 -15.44
N SER A 153 17.38 -10.92 -15.26
CA SER A 153 17.44 -9.77 -14.37
C SER A 153 16.90 -10.15 -13.00
N ASP A 154 17.63 -11.01 -12.29
CA ASP A 154 17.47 -11.23 -10.84
C ASP A 154 17.84 -9.93 -10.12
N ILE A 155 16.94 -8.95 -10.16
CA ILE A 155 16.94 -7.87 -9.18
C ILE A 155 16.21 -8.41 -7.97
N THR A 156 16.96 -9.00 -7.03
CA THR A 156 16.43 -9.33 -5.71
C THR A 156 16.14 -8.03 -4.97
N PHE A 157 14.89 -7.58 -4.98
CA PHE A 157 14.41 -6.54 -4.07
C PHE A 157 13.97 -7.20 -2.76
N PHE A 158 14.61 -6.78 -1.66
CA PHE A 158 14.18 -7.04 -0.28
C PHE A 158 13.11 -6.03 0.14
#